data_AF-A0A517XM80-F1
#
_entry.id   AF-A0A517XM80-F1
#
_cell.length_a   1.000
_cell.length_b   1.000
_cell.length_c   1.000
_cell.angle_alpha   90.00
_cell.angle_beta   90.00
_cell.angle_gamma   90.00
#
_symmetry.space_group_name_H-M   'P 1'
#
loop_
_entity.id
_entity.type
_entity.pdbx_description
1 polymer ?
#
loop_
_entity_poly.entity_id
_entity_poly.type
_entity_poly.pdbx_seq_one_letter_code
_entity_poly.pdbx_strand_id
1 'polypeptide(L)'
;MIELTDQQLGALEASPAEPPLVTNPRTRETFVLLRVADYERLARHDYDDSPWTREELEAAAWEAGKSIGWEGMDEYDRLPEKP
;
A
#
# COMPACT_ATOMS: atom_id res chain seq x y z
N MET A 1 11.41 -14.80 10.10
CA MET A 1 10.53 -14.21 11.13
C MET A 1 11.37 -13.21 11.90
N ILE A 2 10.93 -11.95 11.99
CA ILE A 2 11.60 -10.91 12.77
C ILE A 2 10.80 -10.78 14.06
N GLU A 3 11.47 -10.92 15.21
CA GLU A 3 10.85 -10.78 16.52
C GLU A 3 10.78 -9.30 16.92
N LEU A 4 9.71 -8.92 17.64
CA LEU A 4 9.63 -7.60 18.26
C LEU A 4 10.60 -7.52 19.44
N THR A 5 11.24 -6.37 19.60
CA THR A 5 12.02 -6.11 20.82
C THR A 5 11.09 -5.81 22.00
N ASP A 6 11.56 -6.02 23.22
CA ASP A 6 10.78 -5.71 24.44
C ASP A 6 10.33 -4.24 24.48
N GLN A 7 11.17 -3.32 23.97
CA GLN A 7 10.83 -1.91 23.86
C GLN A 7 9.68 -1.66 22.89
N GLN A 8 9.67 -2.37 21.75
CA GLN A 8 8.59 -2.28 20.77
C GLN A 8 7.31 -2.89 21.33
N LEU A 9 7.40 -4.03 22.01
CA LEU A 9 6.25 -4.66 22.66
C LEU A 9 5.59 -3.70 23.67
N GLY A 10 6.38 -3.11 24.56
CA GLY A 10 5.87 -2.13 25.54
C GLY A 10 5.25 -0.89 24.88
N ALA A 11 5.81 -0.42 23.76
CA ALA A 11 5.23 0.70 23.01
C ALA A 11 3.88 0.36 22.36
N LEU A 12 3.70 -0.89 21.91
CA LEU A 12 2.43 -1.37 21.36
C LEU A 12 1.37 -1.52 22.45
N GLU A 13 1.74 -2.04 23.62
CA GLU A 13 0.83 -2.18 24.77
C GLU A 13 0.39 -0.82 25.34
N ALA A 14 1.27 0.18 25.30
CA ALA A 14 0.98 1.54 25.75
C ALA A 14 0.32 2.43 24.67
N SER A 15 0.15 1.92 23.44
CA SER A 15 -0.42 2.70 22.33
C SER A 15 -1.89 3.03 22.62
N PRO A 16 -2.28 4.33 22.62
CA PRO A 16 -3.68 4.71 22.76
C PRO A 16 -4.49 4.50 21.47
N ALA A 17 -3.83 4.14 20.36
CA ALA A 17 -4.45 3.87 19.08
C ALA A 17 -4.60 2.37 18.84
N GLU A 18 -5.80 1.94 18.46
CA GLU A 18 -6.10 0.61 17.96
C GLU A 18 -6.55 0.69 16.48
N PRO A 19 -5.92 -0.06 15.55
CA PRO A 19 -4.70 -0.85 15.71
C PRO A 19 -3.44 0.03 15.90
N PRO A 20 -2.36 -0.49 16.54
CA PRO A 20 -1.14 0.27 16.76
C PRO A 20 -0.50 0.77 15.46
N LEU A 21 0.02 2.00 15.50
CA LEU A 21 0.72 2.64 14.39
C LEU A 21 2.22 2.71 14.69
N VAL A 22 3.05 2.39 13.68
CA VAL A 22 4.51 2.46 13.79
C VAL A 22 5.06 3.31 12.67
N THR A 23 5.80 4.36 13.01
CA THR A 23 6.44 5.23 12.02
C THR A 23 7.91 4.86 11.84
N ASN A 24 8.35 4.66 10.60
CA ASN A 24 9.76 4.52 10.28
C ASN A 24 10.43 5.91 10.40
N PRO A 25 11.39 6.11 11.32
CA PRO A 25 11.98 7.42 11.56
C PRO A 25 12.83 7.94 10.39
N ARG A 26 13.28 7.05 9.48
CA ARG A 26 14.11 7.43 8.32
C ARG A 26 13.25 7.92 7.15
N THR A 27 12.18 7.20 6.83
CA THR A 27 11.29 7.51 5.69
C THR A 27 10.09 8.36 6.09
N ARG A 28 9.80 8.46 7.39
CA ARG A 28 8.56 9.05 7.97
C ARG A 28 7.26 8.35 7.54
N GLU A 29 7.38 7.19 6.92
CA GLU A 29 6.24 6.37 6.54
C GLU A 29 5.65 5.72 7.79
N THR A 30 4.32 5.71 7.88
CA THR A 30 3.58 5.15 9.01
C THR A 30 2.89 3.86 8.57
N PHE A 31 3.14 2.81 9.34
CA PHE A 31 2.61 1.47 9.14
C PHE A 31 1.57 1.16 10.21
N VAL A 32 0.57 0.36 9.84
CA VAL A 32 -0.40 -0.21 10.77
C VAL A 32 0.06 -1.63 11.12
N LEU A 33 0.16 -1.96 12.40
CA LEU A 33 0.46 -3.31 12.85
C LEU A 33 -0.82 -4.09 13.12
N LEU A 34 -1.01 -5.19 12.39
CA LEU A 34 -2.12 -6.11 12.57
C LEU A 34 -1.61 -7.46 13.08
N ARG A 35 -2.42 -8.10 13.94
CA ARG A 35 -2.20 -9.51 14.27
C ARG A 35 -2.42 -10.36 13.04
N VAL A 36 -1.63 -11.43 12.90
CA VAL A 36 -1.71 -12.34 11.75
C VAL A 36 -3.14 -12.85 11.52
N ALA A 37 -3.85 -13.25 12.58
CA ALA A 37 -5.24 -13.71 12.45
C ALA A 37 -6.21 -12.64 11.91
N ASP A 38 -5.98 -11.37 12.25
CA ASP A 38 -6.79 -10.25 11.74
C ASP A 38 -6.44 -9.95 10.27
N TYR A 39 -5.15 -9.97 9.93
CA TYR A 39 -4.67 -9.83 8.55
C TYR A 39 -5.22 -10.93 7.64
N GLU A 40 -5.08 -12.19 8.03
CA GLU A 40 -5.56 -13.33 7.24
C GLU A 40 -7.08 -13.34 7.05
N ARG A 41 -7.83 -12.74 8.00
CA ARG A 41 -9.28 -12.58 7.84
C ARG A 41 -9.60 -11.53 6.79
N LEU A 42 -8.88 -10.40 6.77
CA LEU A 42 -9.02 -9.35 5.77
C LEU A 42 -8.61 -9.85 4.37
N ALA A 43 -7.44 -10.46 4.26
CA ALA A 43 -6.89 -10.94 3.00
C ALA A 43 -7.74 -12.05 2.35
N ARG A 44 -8.46 -12.85 3.15
CA ARG A 44 -9.32 -13.92 2.63
C ARG A 44 -10.59 -13.44 1.93
N HIS A 45 -11.09 -12.25 2.27
CA HIS A 45 -12.41 -11.80 1.84
C HIS A 45 -12.37 -10.53 1.01
N ASP A 46 -11.56 -9.55 1.43
CA ASP A 46 -11.76 -8.16 1.00
C ASP A 46 -10.49 -7.47 0.51
N TYR A 47 -9.30 -8.06 0.72
CA TYR A 47 -8.04 -7.44 0.35
C TYR A 47 -7.16 -8.39 -0.47
N ASP A 48 -6.89 -8.01 -1.72
CA ASP A 48 -5.89 -8.67 -2.56
C ASP A 48 -4.51 -8.09 -2.21
N ASP A 49 -3.70 -8.89 -1.52
CA ASP A 49 -2.33 -8.56 -1.14
C ASP A 49 -1.29 -9.02 -2.17
N SER A 50 -1.72 -9.51 -3.33
CA SER A 50 -0.80 -9.91 -4.39
C SER A 50 -0.06 -8.70 -4.97
N PRO A 51 1.19 -8.89 -5.43
CA PRO A 51 1.91 -7.83 -6.13
C PRO A 51 1.11 -7.39 -7.35
N TRP A 52 1.04 -6.08 -7.57
CA TRP A 52 0.34 -5.55 -8.72
C TRP A 52 0.93 -6.14 -10.00
N THR A 53 0.03 -6.61 -10.85
CA THR A 53 0.38 -7.01 -12.20
C THR A 53 0.89 -5.81 -12.99
N ARG A 54 1.57 -6.08 -14.11
CA ARG A 54 2.07 -5.02 -14.98
C ARG A 54 0.92 -4.17 -15.50
N GLU A 55 -0.16 -4.82 -15.88
CA GLU A 55 -1.37 -4.20 -16.41
C GLU A 55 -2.05 -3.30 -15.37
N GLU A 56 -2.11 -3.72 -14.10
CA GLU A 56 -2.64 -2.88 -13.01
C GLU A 56 -1.76 -1.67 -12.71
N LEU A 57 -0.43 -1.84 -12.74
CA LEU A 57 0.51 -0.72 -12.61
C LEU A 57 0.35 0.30 -13.73
N GLU A 58 0.21 -0.16 -14.98
CA GLU A 58 0.01 0.69 -16.15
C GLU A 58 -1.33 1.44 -16.06
N ALA A 59 -2.41 0.75 -15.69
CA ALA A 59 -3.72 1.37 -15.48
C ALA A 59 -3.72 2.41 -14.35
N ALA A 60 -3.04 2.15 -13.24
CA ALA A 60 -2.93 3.11 -12.15
C ALA A 60 -2.07 4.34 -12.52
N ALA A 61 -0.98 4.13 -13.27
CA ALA A 61 -0.18 5.22 -13.81
C ALA A 61 -0.99 6.12 -14.74
N TRP A 62 -1.86 5.51 -15.55
CA TRP A 62 -2.79 6.19 -16.44
C TRP A 62 -3.79 7.07 -15.66
N GLU A 63 -4.46 6.52 -14.66
CA GLU A 63 -5.42 7.26 -13.82
C GLU A 63 -4.74 8.38 -13.00
N ALA A 64 -3.55 8.11 -12.46
CA ALA A 64 -2.75 9.12 -11.78
C ALA A 64 -2.38 10.27 -12.74
N GLY A 65 -2.02 9.97 -13.99
CA GLY A 65 -1.76 10.94 -15.04
C GLY A 65 -2.93 11.89 -15.28
N LYS A 66 -4.15 11.36 -15.41
CA LYS A 66 -5.36 12.21 -15.54
C LYS A 66 -5.51 13.16 -14.36
N SER A 67 -5.37 12.66 -13.13
CA SER A 67 -5.55 13.44 -11.90
C SER A 67 -4.57 14.61 -11.70
N ILE A 68 -3.39 14.56 -12.36
CA ILE A 68 -2.37 15.63 -12.29
C ILE A 68 -2.43 16.59 -13.50
N GLY A 69 -3.55 16.58 -14.24
CA GLY A 69 -3.84 17.56 -15.30
C GLY A 69 -3.58 17.08 -16.73
N TRP A 70 -3.49 15.76 -16.94
CA TRP A 70 -3.43 15.15 -18.28
C TRP A 70 -4.82 14.78 -18.82
N GLU A 71 -5.88 15.39 -18.29
CA GLU A 71 -7.23 15.29 -18.83
C GLU A 71 -7.26 15.92 -20.24
N GLY A 72 -7.18 15.10 -21.29
CA GLY A 72 -7.19 15.54 -22.69
C GLY A 72 -6.05 15.02 -23.56
N MET A 73 -5.19 14.14 -23.05
CA MET A 73 -4.14 13.48 -23.83
C MET A 73 -4.58 12.16 -24.50
N ASP A 74 -5.89 11.90 -24.62
CA ASP A 74 -6.49 10.71 -25.25
C ASP A 74 -5.95 10.39 -26.67
N GLU A 75 -5.37 11.39 -27.35
CA GLU A 75 -4.74 11.22 -28.67
C GLU A 75 -3.45 10.39 -28.62
N TYR A 76 -2.77 10.35 -27.48
CA TYR A 76 -1.52 9.59 -27.28
C TYR A 76 -1.76 8.13 -26.89
N ASP A 77 -2.96 7.79 -26.41
CA ASP A 77 -3.32 6.44 -25.91
C ASP A 77 -3.55 5.45 -27.05
N ARG A 78 -3.94 5.98 -28.20
CA ARG A 78 -4.24 5.21 -29.41
C ARG A 78 -3.02 5.08 -30.31
N LEU A 79 -1.86 5.52 -29.87
CA LEU A 79 -0.64 5.32 -30.62
C LEU A 79 -0.32 3.81 -30.63
N PRO A 80 -0.14 3.21 -31.82
CA PRO A 80 0.24 1.80 -31.89
C PRO A 80 1.59 1.64 -31.19
N GLU A 81 1.73 0.60 -30.37
CA GLU A 81 3.03 0.21 -29.82
C GLU A 81 4.01 0.03 -30.98
N LYS A 82 5.20 0.65 -30.87
CA LYS A 82 6.23 0.48 -31.88
C LYS A 82 6.63 -1.01 -31.94
N PRO A 83 6.80 -1.58 -33.14
CA PRO A 83 7.14 -2.99 -33.34
C PRO A 83 8.51 -3.35 -32.76
#